data_AF-K9GDX6-F1
#
_entry.id   AF-K9GDX6-F1
#
_cell.length_a   1.000
_cell.length_b   1.000
_cell.length_c   1.000
_cell.angle_alpha   90.00
_cell.angle_beta   90.00
_cell.angle_gamma   90.00
#
_symmetry.space_group_name_H-M   'P 1'
#
loop_
_entity.id
_entity.type
_entity.pdbx_description
1 polymer ?
#
loop_
_entity_poly.entity_id
_entity_poly.type
_entity_poly.pdbx_seq_one_letter_code
_entity_poly.pdbx_strand_id
1 'polypeptide(L)'
;MAERMAKELASEGKEIEDEEVRETTFFRLESLGYRVGQGLAERFARDRPRFTDNLDVIKFLCKDLWTVLFKKQVDNLKTNHRRVPAIWQDEHGGAE
;
A
#
# COMPACT_ATOMS: atom_id res chain seq x y z
N MET A 1 4.28 -43.55 -6.23
CA MET A 1 4.52 -42.90 -4.92
C MET A 1 5.66 -41.89 -5.06
N ALA A 2 6.89 -42.33 -5.34
CA ALA A 2 8.05 -41.44 -5.49
C ALA A 2 7.91 -40.36 -6.58
N GLU A 3 7.42 -40.70 -7.78
CA GLU A 3 7.24 -39.72 -8.87
C GLU A 3 6.18 -38.65 -8.56
N ARG A 4 5.15 -39.01 -7.81
CA ARG A 4 4.11 -38.07 -7.38
C ARG A 4 4.68 -37.08 -6.36
N MET A 5 5.46 -37.58 -5.41
CA MET A 5 6.13 -36.77 -4.40
C MET A 5 7.15 -35.81 -5.03
N ALA A 6 7.90 -36.26 -6.05
CA ALA A 6 8.80 -35.40 -6.82
C ALA A 6 8.05 -34.29 -7.59
N LYS A 7 6.85 -34.58 -8.10
CA LYS A 7 6.02 -33.60 -8.81
C LYS A 7 5.38 -32.58 -7.85
N GLU A 8 5.00 -33.00 -6.65
CA GLU A 8 4.49 -32.12 -5.59
C GLU A 8 5.60 -31.15 -5.12
N LEU A 9 6.81 -31.66 -4.81
CA LEU A 9 7.96 -30.83 -4.43
C LEU A 9 8.38 -29.83 -5.54
N ALA A 10 8.32 -30.24 -6.81
CA ALA A 10 8.60 -29.36 -7.94
C ALA A 10 7.51 -28.30 -8.16
N SER A 11 6.26 -28.62 -7.81
CA SER A 11 5.14 -27.66 -7.81
C SER A 11 5.32 -26.62 -6.71
N GLU A 12 5.59 -27.07 -5.49
CA GLU A 12 5.81 -26.21 -4.32
C GLU A 12 7.01 -25.29 -4.53
N GLY A 13 8.12 -25.81 -5.07
CA GLY A 13 9.30 -24.99 -5.41
C GLY A 13 8.98 -23.90 -6.42
N LYS A 14 8.15 -24.20 -7.42
CA LYS A 14 7.73 -23.22 -8.43
C LYS A 14 6.80 -22.15 -7.85
N GLU A 15 5.88 -22.52 -6.96
CA GLU A 15 4.97 -21.57 -6.31
C GLU A 15 5.73 -20.59 -5.41
N ILE A 16 6.76 -21.06 -4.70
CA ILE A 16 7.63 -20.22 -3.88
C ILE A 16 8.44 -19.24 -4.75
N GLU A 17 9.01 -19.71 -5.87
CA GLU A 17 9.72 -18.85 -6.82
C GLU A 17 8.80 -17.78 -7.43
N ASP A 18 7.57 -18.17 -7.81
CA ASP A 18 6.57 -17.24 -8.36
C ASP A 18 6.14 -16.19 -7.30
N GLU A 19 6.05 -16.58 -6.03
CA GLU A 19 5.75 -15.66 -4.91
C GLU A 19 6.89 -14.67 -4.66
N GLU A 20 8.14 -15.14 -4.61
CA GLU A 20 9.32 -14.27 -4.42
C GLU A 20 9.49 -13.28 -5.58
N VAL A 21 9.29 -13.73 -6.83
CA VAL A 21 9.30 -12.86 -8.00
C VAL A 21 8.20 -11.80 -7.91
N ARG A 22 7.02 -12.17 -7.40
CA ARG A 22 5.92 -11.22 -7.21
C ARG A 22 6.23 -10.20 -6.13
N GLU A 23 6.78 -10.61 -5.00
CA GLU A 23 7.15 -9.72 -3.90
C GLU A 23 8.24 -8.73 -4.31
N THR A 24 9.30 -9.22 -4.95
CA THR A 24 10.39 -8.36 -5.46
C THR A 24 9.89 -7.37 -6.52
N THR A 25 8.99 -7.80 -7.41
CA THR A 25 8.35 -6.91 -8.39
C THR A 25 7.50 -5.86 -7.71
N PHE A 26 6.73 -6.24 -6.68
CA PHE A 26 5.91 -5.32 -5.91
C PHE A 26 6.76 -4.26 -5.21
N PHE A 27 7.84 -4.65 -4.55
CA PHE A 27 8.76 -3.73 -3.89
C PHE A 27 9.36 -2.71 -4.86
N ARG A 28 9.76 -3.15 -6.06
CA ARG A 28 10.29 -2.25 -7.09
C ARG A 28 9.25 -1.25 -7.59
N LEU A 29 8.01 -1.70 -7.79
CA LEU A 29 6.90 -0.83 -8.19
C LEU A 29 6.54 0.17 -7.10
N GLU A 30 6.54 -0.26 -5.84
CA GLU A 30 6.29 0.59 -4.67
C GLU A 30 7.36 1.70 -4.57
N SER A 31 8.64 1.34 -4.63
CA SER A 31 9.74 2.32 -4.60
C SER A 31 9.66 3.33 -5.76
N LEU A 32 9.31 2.87 -6.96
CA LEU A 32 9.11 3.77 -8.11
C LEU A 32 7.91 4.70 -7.87
N GLY A 33 6.80 4.15 -7.38
CA GLY A 33 5.61 4.89 -7.02
C GLY A 33 5.87 5.95 -5.95
N TYR A 34 6.68 5.62 -4.94
CA TYR A 34 7.09 6.55 -3.89
C TYR A 34 7.85 7.75 -4.46
N ARG A 35 8.86 7.51 -5.30
CA ARG A 35 9.68 8.57 -5.90
C ARG A 35 8.86 9.50 -6.79
N VAL A 36 7.99 8.92 -7.62
CA VAL A 36 7.08 9.69 -8.49
C VAL A 36 6.07 10.47 -7.65
N GLY A 37 5.47 9.82 -6.65
CA GLY A 37 4.52 10.42 -5.72
C GLY A 37 5.11 11.61 -4.97
N GLN A 38 6.35 11.50 -4.49
CA GLN A 38 7.04 12.61 -3.81
C GLN A 38 7.23 13.81 -4.74
N GLY A 39 7.74 13.61 -5.95
CA GLY A 39 7.94 14.70 -6.91
C GLY A 39 6.62 15.38 -7.33
N LEU A 40 5.54 14.60 -7.46
CA LEU A 40 4.21 15.14 -7.72
C LEU A 40 3.68 15.92 -6.52
N ALA A 41 3.80 15.38 -5.31
CA ALA A 41 3.36 16.05 -4.09
C ALA A 41 4.09 17.39 -3.91
N GLU A 42 5.41 17.44 -4.09
CA GLU A 42 6.18 18.68 -4.01
C GLU A 42 5.75 19.71 -5.07
N ARG A 43 5.48 19.27 -6.30
CA ARG A 43 5.05 20.15 -7.39
C ARG A 43 3.64 20.70 -7.17
N PHE A 44 2.69 19.87 -6.76
CA PHE A 44 1.28 20.24 -6.64
C PHE A 44 0.91 20.83 -5.27
N ALA A 45 1.72 20.60 -4.23
CA ALA A 45 1.54 21.24 -2.93
C ALA A 45 2.16 22.64 -2.84
N ARG A 46 3.05 23.02 -3.79
CA ARG A 46 3.75 24.32 -3.78
C ARG A 46 2.80 25.52 -3.77
N ASP A 47 1.74 25.47 -4.58
CA ASP A 47 0.80 26.58 -4.73
C ASP A 47 -0.31 26.57 -3.65
N ARG A 48 -0.15 25.76 -2.59
CA ARG A 48 -1.15 25.59 -1.55
C ARG A 48 -0.68 26.09 -0.19
N PRO A 49 -1.65 26.54 0.66
CA PRO A 49 -1.39 26.73 2.07
C PRO A 49 -0.87 25.43 2.70
N ARG A 50 0.00 25.56 3.70
CA ARG A 50 0.55 24.43 4.46
C ARG A 50 -0.59 23.60 5.05
N PHE A 51 -0.53 22.28 4.87
CA PHE A 51 -1.50 21.37 5.47
C PHE A 51 -1.45 21.47 7.00
N THR A 52 -2.59 21.78 7.62
CA THR A 52 -2.73 21.90 9.07
C THR A 52 -3.39 20.68 9.71
N ASP A 53 -4.15 19.91 8.92
CA ASP A 53 -4.88 18.74 9.38
C ASP A 53 -4.74 17.57 8.40
N ASN A 54 -4.81 16.35 8.93
CA ASN A 54 -4.75 15.11 8.15
C ASN A 54 -5.89 15.03 7.13
N LEU A 55 -7.06 15.60 7.45
CA LEU A 55 -8.19 15.65 6.51
C LEU A 55 -7.86 16.47 5.26
N ASP A 56 -7.06 17.53 5.37
CA ASP A 56 -6.71 18.37 4.23
C ASP A 56 -5.67 17.70 3.33
N VAL A 57 -4.77 16.90 3.91
CA VAL A 57 -3.87 16.01 3.16
C VAL A 57 -4.68 15.00 2.36
N ILE A 58 -5.67 14.34 2.98
CA ILE A 58 -6.50 13.33 2.31
C ILE A 58 -7.33 13.98 1.18
N LYS A 59 -7.91 15.17 1.41
CA LYS A 59 -8.64 15.92 0.37
C LYS A 59 -7.74 16.23 -0.82
N PHE A 60 -6.50 16.68 -0.58
CA PHE A 60 -5.53 16.96 -1.63
C PHE A 60 -5.22 15.70 -2.47
N LEU A 61 -4.99 14.56 -1.81
CA LEU A 61 -4.74 13.31 -2.52
C LEU A 61 -5.93 12.89 -3.39
N CYS A 62 -7.14 12.92 -2.83
CA CYS A 62 -8.32 12.37 -3.50
C CYS A 62 -8.95 13.32 -4.53
N LYS A 63 -8.84 14.65 -4.36
CA LYS A 63 -9.45 15.61 -5.29
C LYS A 63 -8.47 16.16 -6.30
N ASP A 64 -7.22 16.37 -5.92
CA ASP A 64 -6.29 17.15 -6.73
C ASP A 64 -5.25 16.24 -7.37
N LEU A 65 -4.56 15.43 -6.57
CA LEU A 65 -3.55 14.52 -7.10
C LEU A 65 -4.19 13.43 -7.98
N TRP A 66 -5.28 12.82 -7.51
CA TRP A 66 -5.96 11.75 -8.24
C TRP A 66 -6.58 12.21 -9.56
N THR A 67 -7.20 13.39 -9.59
CA THR A 67 -7.80 13.93 -10.82
C THR A 67 -6.73 14.32 -11.84
N VAL A 68 -5.58 14.83 -11.41
CA VAL A 68 -4.45 15.12 -12.30
C VAL A 68 -3.88 13.83 -12.92
N LEU A 69 -3.72 12.77 -12.13
CA LEU A 69 -3.12 11.51 -12.59
C LEU A 69 -4.07 10.68 -13.45
N PHE A 70 -5.31 10.52 -13.01
CA PHE A 70 -6.23 9.55 -13.59
C PHE A 70 -7.37 10.20 -14.38
N LYS A 71 -7.49 11.54 -14.34
CA LYS A 71 -8.61 12.29 -14.94
C LYS A 71 -9.98 11.76 -14.54
N LYS A 72 -10.07 11.19 -13.34
CA LYS A 72 -11.27 10.61 -12.73
C LYS A 72 -11.47 11.21 -11.35
N GLN A 73 -12.72 11.33 -10.92
CA GLN A 73 -13.03 11.72 -9.54
C GLN A 73 -12.92 10.50 -8.62
N VAL A 74 -12.60 10.74 -7.35
CA VAL A 74 -12.68 9.70 -6.32
C VAL A 74 -14.12 9.72 -5.78
N ASP A 75 -14.92 8.75 -6.17
CA ASP A 75 -16.37 8.78 -5.94
C ASP A 75 -16.79 8.36 -4.53
N ASN A 76 -15.92 7.73 -3.73
CA ASN A 76 -16.35 7.18 -2.43
C ASN A 76 -15.23 7.08 -1.36
N LEU A 77 -14.65 8.23 -0.99
CA LEU A 77 -13.70 8.29 0.12
C LEU A 77 -14.40 8.00 1.47
N LYS A 78 -14.33 6.76 1.94
CA LYS A 78 -14.90 6.35 3.23
C LYS A 78 -13.85 6.45 4.34
N THR A 79 -13.83 7.55 5.07
CA THR A 79 -12.99 7.70 6.26
C THR A 79 -13.67 7.01 7.44
N ASN A 80 -13.16 5.85 7.85
CA ASN A 80 -13.46 5.30 9.17
C ASN A 80 -12.87 6.26 10.21
N HIS A 81 -13.69 7.19 10.71
CA HIS A 81 -13.34 8.15 11.76
C HIS A 81 -13.20 7.48 13.15
N ARG A 82 -13.35 6.15 13.23
CA ARG A 82 -12.93 5.40 14.40
C ARG A 82 -11.40 5.42 14.44
N ARG A 83 -10.86 6.29 15.29
CA ARG A 83 -9.59 6.04 15.95
C ARG A 83 -9.55 4.55 16.27
N VAL A 84 -8.56 3.84 15.75
CA VAL A 84 -8.20 2.54 16.31
C VAL A 84 -7.92 2.84 17.79
N PRO A 85 -8.74 2.39 18.77
CA PRO A 85 -8.30 2.47 20.15
C PRO A 85 -6.99 1.70 20.25
N ALA A 86 -6.04 2.22 21.00
CA ALA A 86 -4.67 1.72 21.14
C ALA A 86 -4.58 0.32 21.80
N ILE A 87 -5.57 -0.55 21.60
CA ILE A 87 -5.75 -1.82 22.32
C ILE A 87 -5.58 -3.07 21.44
N TRP A 88 -5.18 -2.91 20.17
CA TRP A 88 -4.83 -4.06 19.31
C TRP A 88 -3.35 -4.42 19.36
N GLN A 89 -2.65 -4.13 20.47
CA GLN A 89 -1.22 -4.42 20.61
C GLN A 89 -0.87 -5.25 21.86
N ASP A 90 -1.79 -6.05 22.40
CA ASP A 90 -1.49 -6.95 23.55
C ASP A 90 -2.24 -8.29 23.47
N GLU A 91 -2.19 -9.00 22.33
CA GLU A 91 -2.60 -10.42 22.28
C GLU A 91 -1.49 -11.38 21.87
N HIS A 92 -0.23 -11.11 22.27
CA HIS A 92 0.82 -12.16 22.26
C HIS A 92 1.82 -12.02 23.42
N GLY A 93 1.75 -12.97 24.35
CA GLY A 93 2.73 -13.25 25.41
C GLY A 93 2.09 -13.14 26.79
N GLY A 94 2.00 -14.17 27.63
CA GLY A 94 2.58 -15.49 27.70
C GLY A 94 2.19 -16.02 29.09
N ALA A 95 1.96 -17.32 29.19
CA ALA A 95 1.57 -17.98 30.43
C ALA A 95 2.66 -17.84 31.51
N GLU A 96 2.27 -17.34 32.68
CA GLU A 96 2.68 -17.81 34.01
C GLU A 96 1.49 -17.69 34.97
#